data_AF-A0A7N9IFF0-F1
#
_entry.id   AF-A0A7N9IFF0-F1
#
_cell.length_a   1.000
_cell.length_b   1.000
_cell.length_c   1.000
_cell.angle_alpha   90.00
_cell.angle_beta   90.00
_cell.angle_gamma   90.00
#
_symmetry.space_group_name_H-M   'P 1'
#
loop_
_entity.id
_entity.type
_entity.pdbx_description
1 polymer ?
#
loop_
_entity_poly.entity_id
_entity_poly.type
_entity_poly.pdbx_seq_one_letter_code
_entity_poly.pdbx_strand_id
1 'polypeptide(L)'
;MGTPTPHTHPILRTGWGWEGPVTKGGEEGRAEGRRGTPLVASSLHGSRLQPTWVLGIGGSSTWAMAEDRPQQPQLDMPLVLDHDLTRQMRLRVESLKQRGEKRQDGEKLLRPLESVYRLDFTQQQRLQFERWHVVLDKPGKVTITGTSQNWTPDLTNLMTRQLLDPTAIFWRKEGSDAMDWNEADALEFGERLSDLAKIRKVMYFLITFGEGVEPTNLKASVVFNQL
;
A
#
# COMPACT_ATOMS: atom_id res chain seq x y z
N MET A 1 30.05 36.18 -46.07
CA MET A 1 28.90 35.29 -45.79
C MET A 1 28.82 35.12 -44.29
N GLY A 2 27.97 35.92 -43.64
CA GLY A 2 27.69 35.81 -42.21
C GLY A 2 26.24 35.38 -42.06
N THR A 3 26.03 34.22 -41.45
CA THR A 3 24.69 33.73 -41.10
C THR A 3 24.42 34.02 -39.61
N PRO A 4 23.20 34.47 -39.26
CA PRO A 4 22.85 34.86 -37.90
C PRO A 4 22.39 33.65 -37.06
N THR A 5 22.65 33.75 -35.76
CA THR A 5 22.05 32.93 -34.70
C THR A 5 20.54 33.18 -34.57
N PRO A 6 19.77 32.17 -34.13
CA PRO A 6 18.59 32.44 -33.33
C PRO A 6 18.67 31.75 -31.95
N HIS A 7 18.53 32.56 -30.91
CA HIS A 7 18.10 32.12 -29.59
C HIS A 7 16.61 31.80 -29.62
N THR A 8 16.17 30.66 -29.07
CA THR A 8 14.82 30.50 -28.52
C THR A 8 14.81 29.42 -27.43
N HIS A 9 14.05 29.70 -26.37
CA HIS A 9 13.98 29.10 -25.04
C HIS A 9 13.60 27.60 -24.97
N PRO A 10 13.96 26.90 -23.87
CA PRO A 10 13.49 25.53 -23.61
C PRO A 10 12.00 25.52 -23.23
N ILE A 11 11.24 24.66 -23.91
CA ILE A 11 9.85 24.34 -23.60
C ILE A 11 9.84 23.47 -22.33
N LEU A 12 9.48 24.09 -21.20
CA LEU A 12 9.01 23.39 -20.00
C LEU A 12 7.71 22.67 -20.35
N ARG A 13 7.77 21.35 -20.48
CA ARG A 13 6.57 20.50 -20.58
C ARG A 13 6.39 19.74 -19.29
N THR A 14 5.78 20.39 -18.31
CA THR A 14 5.16 19.71 -17.16
C THR A 14 3.90 19.02 -17.65
N GLY A 15 3.95 17.70 -17.80
CA GLY A 15 2.82 16.89 -18.23
C GLY A 15 2.72 15.63 -17.41
N TRP A 16 2.27 15.74 -16.16
CA TRP A 16 1.75 14.60 -15.42
C TRP A 16 0.40 14.21 -16.00
N GLY A 17 0.42 13.50 -17.12
CA GLY A 17 -0.77 12.85 -17.69
C GLY A 17 -0.91 11.46 -17.09
N TRP A 18 -1.93 11.25 -16.26
CA TRP A 18 -2.35 9.93 -15.84
C TRP A 18 -3.67 9.62 -16.55
N GLU A 19 -3.62 8.83 -17.62
CA GLU A 19 -4.80 8.20 -18.19
C GLU A 19 -5.05 6.88 -17.44
N GLY A 20 -6.21 6.78 -16.79
CA GLY A 20 -6.67 5.54 -16.16
C GLY A 20 -7.08 4.50 -17.22
N PRO A 21 -7.12 3.21 -16.86
CA PRO A 21 -7.46 2.15 -17.80
C PRO A 21 -8.93 2.24 -18.22
N VAL A 22 -9.15 2.37 -19.52
CA VAL A 22 -10.46 2.21 -20.18
C VAL A 22 -10.83 0.73 -20.16
N THR A 23 -11.91 0.38 -19.44
CA THR A 23 -12.57 -0.91 -19.58
C THR A 23 -13.64 -0.81 -20.68
N LYS A 24 -13.51 -1.65 -21.71
CA LYS A 24 -14.61 -1.93 -22.65
C LYS A 24 -14.88 -3.43 -22.66
N GLY A 25 -16.09 -3.80 -22.27
CA GLY A 25 -16.65 -5.14 -22.42
C GLY A 25 -17.49 -5.30 -23.69
N GLY A 26 -17.93 -6.54 -23.91
CA GLY A 26 -18.74 -7.06 -25.05
C GLY A 26 -17.92 -8.09 -25.85
N GLU A 27 -18.34 -9.31 -26.17
CA GLU A 27 -19.64 -9.99 -26.34
C GLU A 27 -19.40 -11.52 -26.25
N GLU A 28 -20.30 -12.28 -25.60
CA GLU A 28 -21.29 -13.19 -26.22
C GLU A 28 -20.76 -14.58 -26.65
N GLY A 29 -21.36 -15.64 -26.07
CA GLY A 29 -21.09 -17.04 -26.40
C GLY A 29 -22.18 -17.95 -25.83
N ARG A 30 -23.28 -18.06 -26.56
CA ARG A 30 -24.44 -18.94 -26.31
C ARG A 30 -24.12 -20.38 -26.72
N ALA A 31 -24.44 -21.35 -25.86
CA ALA A 31 -24.64 -22.75 -26.30
C ALA A 31 -25.69 -23.46 -25.42
N GLU A 32 -26.59 -24.13 -26.13
CA GLU A 32 -27.85 -24.73 -25.71
C GLU A 32 -27.68 -26.23 -25.39
N GLY A 33 -28.44 -26.77 -24.44
CA GLY A 33 -28.30 -28.18 -24.04
C GLY A 33 -29.45 -28.77 -23.19
N ARG A 34 -30.58 -29.06 -23.85
CA ARG A 34 -31.55 -30.17 -23.64
C ARG A 34 -32.00 -30.62 -22.23
N ARG A 35 -33.33 -30.51 -22.05
CA ARG A 35 -34.36 -31.52 -21.67
C ARG A 35 -34.18 -32.40 -20.42
N GLY A 36 -35.14 -32.28 -19.50
CA GLY A 36 -35.54 -33.37 -18.59
C GLY A 36 -36.54 -32.96 -17.49
N THR A 37 -37.84 -33.06 -17.77
CA THR A 37 -38.94 -33.32 -16.80
C THR A 37 -39.55 -34.67 -17.21
N PRO A 38 -40.24 -35.48 -16.36
CA PRO A 38 -41.25 -35.08 -15.36
C PRO A 38 -41.20 -35.93 -14.05
N LEU A 39 -42.00 -35.73 -13.00
CA LEU A 39 -43.38 -36.23 -12.81
C LEU A 39 -43.90 -35.86 -11.40
N VAL A 40 -45.20 -36.08 -11.24
CA VAL A 40 -46.22 -35.47 -10.36
C VAL A 40 -46.40 -36.16 -8.99
N ALA A 41 -47.14 -35.47 -8.10
CA ALA A 41 -47.99 -35.95 -6.98
C ALA A 41 -47.37 -35.77 -5.57
N SER A 42 -48.05 -35.32 -4.51
CA SER A 42 -49.43 -34.91 -4.25
C SER A 42 -49.48 -34.14 -2.92
N SER A 43 -50.55 -33.38 -2.72
CA SER A 43 -50.98 -32.65 -1.51
C SER A 43 -50.77 -33.38 -0.17
N LEU A 44 -50.69 -32.60 0.93
CA LEU A 44 -51.70 -32.52 2.01
C LEU A 44 -51.26 -31.47 3.07
N HIS A 45 -52.18 -30.54 3.36
CA HIS A 45 -52.47 -29.87 4.64
C HIS A 45 -51.37 -29.25 5.52
N GLY A 46 -51.56 -27.98 5.89
CA GLY A 46 -50.89 -27.40 7.07
C GLY A 46 -50.96 -25.88 7.22
N SER A 47 -52.13 -25.36 7.58
CA SER A 47 -52.39 -24.17 8.42
C SER A 47 -51.58 -22.87 8.21
N ARG A 48 -52.26 -21.95 7.54
CA ARG A 48 -52.19 -20.48 7.58
C ARG A 48 -52.04 -19.91 9.01
N LEU A 49 -51.00 -19.09 9.24
CA LEU A 49 -51.03 -17.99 10.20
C LEU A 49 -50.33 -16.77 9.58
N GLN A 50 -51.09 -15.68 9.43
CA GLN A 50 -50.58 -14.35 9.08
C GLN A 50 -50.18 -13.62 10.36
N PRO A 51 -49.11 -12.80 10.37
CA PRO A 51 -48.97 -11.73 11.35
C PRO A 51 -49.74 -10.50 10.84
N THR A 52 -50.70 -10.09 11.65
CA THR A 52 -51.50 -8.87 11.53
C THR A 52 -50.59 -7.65 11.58
N TRP A 53 -50.72 -6.75 10.60
CA TRP A 53 -50.10 -5.42 10.66
C TRP A 53 -50.93 -4.55 11.61
N VAL A 54 -50.34 -4.12 12.73
CA VAL A 54 -50.91 -3.06 13.57
C VAL A 54 -50.31 -1.74 13.11
N LEU A 55 -51.19 -0.87 12.62
CA LEU A 55 -50.90 0.52 12.26
C LEU A 55 -50.63 1.31 13.56
N GLY A 56 -49.38 1.74 13.76
CA GLY A 56 -48.99 2.69 14.80
C GLY A 56 -48.58 4.01 14.17
N ILE A 57 -49.43 5.03 14.33
CA ILE A 57 -49.17 6.43 13.99
C ILE A 57 -48.26 7.03 15.08
N GLY A 58 -47.20 7.73 14.69
CA GLY A 58 -46.47 8.60 15.63
C GLY A 58 -44.99 8.73 15.29
N GLY A 59 -44.63 9.82 14.61
CA GLY A 59 -43.24 10.14 14.33
C GLY A 59 -42.44 10.46 15.59
N SER A 60 -41.20 10.00 15.62
CA SER A 60 -40.07 10.80 16.10
C SER A 60 -38.81 10.13 15.58
N SER A 61 -37.99 10.94 14.91
CA SER A 61 -36.65 10.66 14.42
C SER A 61 -35.82 9.89 15.45
N THR A 62 -35.67 8.58 15.25
CA THR A 62 -34.67 7.79 15.96
C THR A 62 -33.34 7.98 15.25
N TRP A 63 -32.53 8.83 15.84
CA TRP A 63 -31.10 8.96 15.60
C TRP A 63 -30.47 7.59 15.37
N ALA A 64 -29.90 7.39 14.18
CA ALA A 64 -28.99 6.30 13.93
C ALA A 64 -27.82 6.48 14.90
N MET A 65 -27.83 5.71 15.99
CA MET A 65 -26.70 5.63 16.90
C MET A 65 -25.51 5.16 16.06
N ALA A 66 -24.50 6.01 15.92
CA ALA A 66 -23.18 5.54 15.58
C ALA A 66 -22.84 4.47 16.62
N GLU A 67 -22.66 3.23 16.17
CA GLU A 67 -22.25 2.15 17.04
C GLU A 67 -20.93 2.57 17.68
N ASP A 68 -20.99 2.88 18.98
CA ASP A 68 -19.84 3.17 19.81
C ASP A 68 -19.07 1.84 19.99
N ARG A 69 -18.36 1.44 18.93
CA ARG A 69 -17.48 0.27 18.98
C ARG A 69 -16.46 0.58 20.08
N PRO A 70 -16.28 -0.31 21.07
CA PRO A 70 -15.24 -0.12 22.06
C PRO A 70 -13.92 0.10 21.31
N GLN A 71 -13.26 1.24 21.57
CA GLN A 71 -11.96 1.56 20.98
C GLN A 71 -11.00 0.44 21.34
N GLN A 72 -10.68 -0.41 20.36
CA GLN A 72 -9.68 -1.45 20.55
C GLN A 72 -8.34 -0.77 20.83
N PRO A 73 -7.53 -1.29 21.78
CA PRO A 73 -6.21 -0.75 22.04
C PRO A 73 -5.38 -0.69 20.75
N GLN A 74 -4.84 0.49 20.41
CA GLN A 74 -4.04 0.69 19.21
C GLN A 74 -2.54 0.70 19.55
N LEU A 75 -1.75 0.05 18.70
CA LEU A 75 -0.29 0.11 18.70
C LEU A 75 0.18 0.91 17.49
N ASP A 76 0.85 2.03 17.75
CA ASP A 76 1.54 2.81 16.73
C ASP A 76 3.02 2.38 16.70
N MET A 77 3.46 1.78 15.58
CA MET A 77 4.81 1.27 15.41
C MET A 77 5.56 2.08 14.34
N PRO A 78 6.58 2.88 14.70
CA PRO A 78 7.26 3.77 13.76
C PRO A 78 8.18 3.02 12.80
N LEU A 79 8.23 3.51 11.56
CA LEU A 79 9.29 3.19 10.62
C LEU A 79 10.48 4.12 10.93
N VAL A 80 11.55 3.55 11.45
CA VAL A 80 12.76 4.28 11.85
C VAL A 80 13.81 4.18 10.74
N LEU A 81 14.43 5.30 10.38
CA LEU A 81 15.52 5.32 9.41
C LEU A 81 16.71 4.52 9.95
N ASP A 82 17.15 3.52 9.19
CA ASP A 82 18.33 2.72 9.51
C ASP A 82 19.55 3.33 8.79
N HIS A 83 20.25 4.23 9.50
CA HIS A 83 21.39 4.96 8.96
C HIS A 83 22.56 4.05 8.59
N ASP A 84 22.82 3.03 9.42
CA ASP A 84 23.98 2.16 9.25
C ASP A 84 23.76 1.20 8.08
N LEU A 85 22.59 0.57 7.99
CA LEU A 85 22.26 -0.30 6.86
C LEU A 85 22.14 0.51 5.55
N THR A 86 21.55 1.70 5.59
CA THR A 86 21.53 2.60 4.43
C THR A 86 22.95 2.93 3.97
N ARG A 87 23.85 3.27 4.90
CA ARG A 87 25.26 3.55 4.59
C ARG A 87 25.97 2.32 4.03
N GLN A 88 25.82 1.16 4.65
CA GLN A 88 26.41 -0.10 4.18
C GLN A 88 25.99 -0.41 2.73
N MET A 89 24.70 -0.26 2.41
CA MET A 89 24.21 -0.48 1.05
C MET A 89 24.72 0.57 0.05
N ARG A 90 24.93 1.82 0.46
CA ARG A 90 25.57 2.85 -0.40
C ARG A 90 27.05 2.55 -0.65
N LEU A 91 27.79 2.16 0.40
CA LEU A 91 29.19 1.76 0.29
C LEU A 91 29.37 0.55 -0.64
N ARG A 92 28.41 -0.38 -0.66
CA ARG A 92 28.41 -1.50 -1.63
C ARG A 92 28.40 -0.99 -3.08
N VAL A 93 27.58 0.00 -3.39
CA VAL A 93 27.51 0.61 -4.73
C VAL A 93 28.82 1.31 -5.08
N GLU A 94 29.37 2.08 -4.14
CA GLU A 94 30.64 2.80 -4.33
C GLU A 94 31.82 1.85 -4.53
N SER A 95 31.90 0.79 -3.73
CA SER A 95 32.94 -0.24 -3.82
C SER A 95 32.92 -0.95 -5.19
N LEU A 96 31.74 -1.32 -5.69
CA LEU A 96 31.60 -1.90 -7.04
C LEU A 96 32.13 -0.95 -8.12
N LYS A 97 31.78 0.34 -8.04
CA LYS A 97 32.26 1.36 -8.98
C LYS A 97 33.77 1.55 -8.92
N GLN A 98 34.32 1.68 -7.71
CA GLN A 98 35.77 1.90 -7.51
C GLN A 98 36.61 0.72 -7.99
N ARG A 99 36.10 -0.51 -7.84
CA ARG A 99 36.79 -1.74 -8.25
C ARG A 99 36.49 -2.16 -9.70
N GLY A 100 35.56 -1.50 -10.37
CA GLY A 100 35.09 -1.91 -11.71
C GLY A 100 34.38 -3.26 -11.70
N GLU A 101 33.85 -3.69 -10.55
CA GLU A 101 33.16 -4.96 -10.38
C GLU A 101 31.69 -4.85 -10.79
N LYS A 102 31.12 -5.96 -11.26
CA LYS A 102 29.68 -6.07 -11.48
C LYS A 102 28.99 -6.49 -10.18
N ARG A 103 27.77 -5.97 -9.98
CA ARG A 103 26.87 -6.50 -8.94
C ARG A 103 26.60 -7.99 -9.16
N GLN A 104 26.23 -8.69 -8.10
CA GLN A 104 25.72 -10.05 -8.21
C GLN A 104 24.44 -10.07 -9.05
N ASP A 105 24.19 -11.18 -9.72
CA ASP A 105 22.97 -11.31 -10.52
C ASP A 105 21.72 -11.18 -9.63
N GLY A 106 20.76 -10.38 -10.08
CA GLY A 106 19.56 -10.05 -9.30
C GLY A 106 19.76 -9.10 -8.11
N GLU A 107 20.98 -8.68 -7.76
CA GLU A 107 21.28 -7.82 -6.60
C GLU A 107 20.58 -6.46 -6.71
N LYS A 108 19.85 -6.07 -5.66
CA LYS A 108 19.23 -4.75 -5.51
C LYS A 108 20.26 -3.78 -4.91
N LEU A 109 20.81 -2.95 -5.78
CA LEU A 109 21.62 -1.80 -5.35
C LEU A 109 20.72 -0.65 -4.90
N LEU A 110 21.09 -0.01 -3.79
CA LEU A 110 20.37 1.15 -3.27
C LEU A 110 20.57 2.36 -4.19
N ARG A 111 19.47 2.99 -4.58
CA ARG A 111 19.47 4.22 -5.38
C ARG A 111 19.74 5.43 -4.46
N PRO A 112 20.21 6.58 -5.01
CA PRO A 112 20.50 7.77 -4.20
C PRO A 112 19.30 8.28 -3.40
N LEU A 113 18.11 8.23 -4.01
CA LEU A 113 16.85 8.67 -3.40
C LEU A 113 16.14 7.56 -2.61
N GLU A 114 16.81 6.45 -2.34
CA GLU A 114 16.29 5.40 -1.47
C GLU A 114 17.01 5.43 -0.12
N SER A 115 16.27 5.13 0.94
CA SER A 115 16.83 4.88 2.26
C SER A 115 16.16 3.65 2.89
N VAL A 116 16.89 2.97 3.75
CA VAL A 116 16.40 1.77 4.44
C VAL A 116 15.72 2.19 5.73
N TYR A 117 14.52 1.67 5.95
CA TYR A 117 13.75 1.88 7.18
C TYR A 117 13.53 0.54 7.86
N ARG A 118 13.43 0.60 9.19
CA ARG A 118 13.23 -0.55 10.07
C ARG A 118 11.94 -0.36 10.85
N LEU A 119 11.14 -1.42 10.91
CA LEU A 119 9.98 -1.55 11.78
C LEU A 119 10.27 -2.66 12.79
N ASP A 120 10.18 -2.33 14.08
CA ASP A 120 10.24 -3.29 15.16
C ASP A 120 8.82 -3.61 15.64
N PHE A 121 8.37 -4.85 15.41
CA PHE A 121 7.11 -5.35 15.92
C PHE A 121 7.23 -5.52 17.45
N THR A 122 6.69 -4.55 18.19
CA THR A 122 6.66 -4.61 19.67
C THR A 122 5.74 -5.73 20.17
N GLN A 123 4.77 -6.13 19.35
CA GLN A 123 3.91 -7.30 19.49
C GLN A 123 3.87 -8.01 18.12
N GLN A 124 3.91 -9.35 18.09
CA GLN A 124 3.96 -10.13 16.83
C GLN A 124 2.69 -10.95 16.54
N GLN A 125 1.82 -11.09 17.53
CA GLN A 125 0.58 -11.86 17.45
C GLN A 125 -0.60 -10.94 17.73
N ARG A 126 -1.80 -11.33 17.28
CA ARG A 126 -3.04 -10.56 17.54
C ARG A 126 -2.93 -9.09 17.12
N LEU A 127 -2.33 -8.87 15.95
CA LEU A 127 -2.30 -7.57 15.29
C LEU A 127 -3.30 -7.56 14.15
N GLN A 128 -4.19 -6.58 14.13
CA GLN A 128 -4.99 -6.26 12.95
C GLN A 128 -4.50 -4.93 12.39
N PHE A 129 -4.06 -4.93 11.12
CA PHE A 129 -3.71 -3.68 10.46
C PHE A 129 -4.92 -2.73 10.47
N GLU A 130 -4.71 -1.51 10.91
CA GLU A 130 -5.73 -0.46 10.92
C GLU A 130 -5.46 0.56 9.83
N ARG A 131 -4.26 1.16 9.82
CA ARG A 131 -3.89 2.18 8.84
C ARG A 131 -2.38 2.41 8.79
N TRP A 132 -1.95 2.98 7.67
CA TRP A 132 -0.70 3.72 7.60
C TRP A 132 -0.88 5.09 8.23
N HIS A 133 0.11 5.53 9.00
CA HIS A 133 0.20 6.90 9.48
C HIS A 133 1.45 7.53 8.87
N VAL A 134 1.27 8.17 7.71
CA VAL A 134 2.34 8.75 6.91
C VAL A 134 2.08 10.24 6.71
N VAL A 135 3.07 11.05 7.05
CA VAL A 135 3.01 12.51 6.96
C VAL A 135 4.27 13.02 6.26
N LEU A 136 4.08 13.92 5.30
CA LEU A 136 5.15 14.70 4.66
C LEU A 136 5.06 16.17 5.06
N ASP A 137 6.15 16.72 5.59
CA ASP A 137 6.20 18.11 6.05
C ASP A 137 6.14 19.15 4.91
N LYS A 138 6.40 18.72 3.67
CA LYS A 138 6.33 19.52 2.45
C LYS A 138 5.74 18.72 1.28
N PRO A 139 5.31 19.39 0.20
CA PRO A 139 4.80 18.70 -0.99
C PRO A 139 5.81 17.71 -1.58
N GLY A 140 5.31 16.59 -2.08
CA GLY A 140 6.11 15.56 -2.72
C GLY A 140 5.52 14.17 -2.57
N LYS A 141 6.32 13.14 -2.86
CA LYS A 141 5.89 11.74 -2.92
C LYS A 141 6.90 10.84 -2.21
N VAL A 142 6.42 9.78 -1.57
CA VAL A 142 7.23 8.66 -1.08
C VAL A 142 6.62 7.34 -1.50
N THR A 143 7.46 6.35 -1.78
CA THR A 143 7.06 4.97 -2.05
C THR A 143 7.70 4.06 -1.01
N ILE A 144 6.89 3.33 -0.26
CA ILE A 144 7.29 2.38 0.78
C ILE A 144 7.19 0.97 0.20
N THR A 145 8.34 0.30 0.10
CA THR A 145 8.45 -1.08 -0.40
C THR A 145 8.94 -1.98 0.73
N GLY A 146 8.16 -2.99 1.09
CA GLY A 146 8.58 -4.00 2.06
C GLY A 146 9.67 -4.90 1.50
N THR A 147 10.47 -5.48 2.39
CA THR A 147 11.40 -6.56 2.04
C THR A 147 10.95 -7.89 2.64
N SER A 148 11.28 -8.99 1.98
CA SER A 148 11.00 -10.33 2.46
C SER A 148 11.55 -10.54 3.87
N GLN A 149 10.75 -11.17 4.74
CA GLN A 149 11.18 -11.52 6.09
C GLN A 149 12.32 -12.56 6.13
N ASN A 150 12.65 -13.18 4.99
CA ASN A 150 13.79 -14.09 4.85
C ASN A 150 15.11 -13.37 4.52
N TRP A 151 15.09 -12.08 4.20
CA TRP A 151 16.32 -11.32 3.95
C TRP A 151 16.95 -10.86 5.26
N THR A 152 18.15 -11.35 5.58
CA THR A 152 18.93 -10.90 6.74
C THR A 152 20.06 -9.97 6.25
N PRO A 153 20.01 -8.66 6.54
CA PRO A 153 20.98 -7.70 6.01
C PRO A 153 22.44 -7.99 6.36
N ASP A 154 22.69 -8.63 7.51
CA ASP A 154 24.03 -8.99 7.97
C ASP A 154 24.64 -10.17 7.20
N LEU A 155 23.82 -10.97 6.51
CA LEU A 155 24.23 -12.22 5.88
C LEU A 155 24.35 -12.13 4.36
N THR A 156 23.50 -11.33 3.72
CA THR A 156 23.40 -11.30 2.26
C THR A 156 23.03 -9.92 1.73
N ASN A 157 23.54 -9.57 0.53
CA ASN A 157 23.04 -8.43 -0.22
C ASN A 157 21.55 -8.61 -0.54
N LEU A 158 20.79 -7.52 -0.54
CA LEU A 158 19.38 -7.54 -0.93
C LEU A 158 19.23 -7.95 -2.39
N MET A 159 18.27 -8.83 -2.68
CA MET A 159 17.93 -9.24 -4.05
C MET A 159 16.63 -8.59 -4.49
N THR A 160 16.51 -8.28 -5.79
CA THR A 160 15.32 -7.60 -6.35
C THR A 160 14.05 -8.41 -6.11
N ARG A 161 14.11 -9.74 -6.20
CA ARG A 161 13.00 -10.67 -5.90
C ARG A 161 12.54 -10.68 -4.44
N GLN A 162 13.31 -10.07 -3.52
CA GLN A 162 12.96 -9.96 -2.11
C GLN A 162 12.19 -8.66 -1.83
N LEU A 163 12.00 -7.79 -2.81
CA LEU A 163 11.10 -6.65 -2.69
C LEU A 163 9.66 -7.16 -2.79
N LEU A 164 8.83 -6.76 -1.83
CA LEU A 164 7.43 -7.14 -1.77
C LEU A 164 6.60 -6.22 -2.66
N ASP A 165 5.60 -6.81 -3.30
CA ASP A 165 4.54 -6.15 -4.07
C ASP A 165 3.20 -6.55 -3.44
N PRO A 166 2.22 -5.64 -3.26
CA PRO A 166 2.24 -4.25 -3.74
C PRO A 166 3.08 -3.30 -2.86
N THR A 167 3.35 -2.10 -3.39
CA THR A 167 4.01 -1.01 -2.66
C THR A 167 3.02 0.06 -2.25
N ALA A 168 3.19 0.66 -1.07
CA ALA A 168 2.38 1.80 -0.64
C ALA A 168 3.02 3.11 -1.09
N ILE A 169 2.25 3.99 -1.73
CA ILE A 169 2.67 5.26 -2.31
C ILE A 169 1.84 6.36 -1.67
N PHE A 170 2.52 7.34 -1.08
CA PHE A 170 1.91 8.49 -0.42
C PHE A 170 2.41 9.78 -1.04
N TRP A 171 1.53 10.76 -1.23
CA TRP A 171 1.92 12.06 -1.75
C TRP A 171 1.14 13.20 -1.11
N ARG A 172 1.80 14.36 -1.06
CA ARG A 172 1.20 15.64 -0.69
C ARG A 172 1.33 16.59 -1.87
N LYS A 173 0.20 17.13 -2.34
CA LYS A 173 0.17 18.10 -3.45
C LYS A 173 0.62 19.48 -2.98
N GLU A 174 1.16 20.27 -3.91
CA GLU A 174 1.46 21.67 -3.65
C GLU A 174 0.16 22.45 -3.37
N GLY A 175 0.19 23.35 -2.37
CA GLY A 175 -0.98 24.11 -1.95
C GLY A 175 -2.05 23.30 -1.19
N SER A 176 -1.76 22.03 -0.85
CA SER A 176 -2.64 21.19 -0.03
C SER A 176 -1.89 20.64 1.19
N ASP A 177 -2.58 20.63 2.33
CA ASP A 177 -2.10 19.98 3.54
C ASP A 177 -2.56 18.52 3.65
N ALA A 178 -3.45 18.09 2.74
CA ALA A 178 -3.96 16.72 2.71
C ALA A 178 -2.93 15.75 2.09
N MET A 179 -2.78 14.60 2.74
CA MET A 179 -2.08 13.44 2.21
C MET A 179 -3.05 12.60 1.37
N ASP A 180 -2.61 12.20 0.18
CA ASP A 180 -3.28 11.24 -0.69
C ASP A 180 -2.39 9.97 -0.80
N TRP A 181 -2.98 8.83 -1.14
CA TRP A 181 -2.25 7.57 -1.32
C TRP A 181 -2.95 6.61 -2.29
N ASN A 182 -2.24 5.57 -2.74
CA ASN A 182 -2.82 4.49 -3.53
C ASN A 182 -3.58 3.51 -2.61
N GLU A 183 -4.85 3.82 -2.35
CA GLU A 183 -5.66 3.17 -1.31
C GLU A 183 -5.66 1.64 -1.34
N ALA A 184 -5.95 1.02 -2.49
CA ALA A 184 -6.07 -0.43 -2.60
C ALA A 184 -4.74 -1.15 -2.27
N ASP A 185 -3.65 -0.74 -2.92
CA ASP A 185 -2.31 -1.31 -2.73
C ASP A 185 -1.78 -1.09 -1.32
N ALA A 186 -2.00 0.12 -0.76
CA ALA A 186 -1.54 0.46 0.58
C ALA A 186 -2.29 -0.36 1.65
N LEU A 187 -3.60 -0.60 1.45
CA LEU A 187 -4.40 -1.46 2.31
C LEU A 187 -3.94 -2.91 2.21
N GLU A 188 -3.84 -3.48 1.00
CA GLU A 188 -3.38 -4.86 0.80
C GLU A 188 -2.00 -5.08 1.41
N PHE A 189 -1.07 -4.15 1.17
CA PHE A 189 0.27 -4.24 1.74
C PHE A 189 0.24 -4.16 3.27
N GLY A 190 -0.60 -3.27 3.82
CA GLY A 190 -0.79 -3.10 5.26
C GLY A 190 -1.32 -4.36 5.94
N GLU A 191 -2.35 -4.99 5.39
CA GLU A 191 -2.94 -6.23 5.92
C GLU A 191 -1.92 -7.36 6.03
N ARG A 192 -1.01 -7.46 5.05
CA ARG A 192 0.06 -8.46 5.04
C ARG A 192 1.07 -8.27 6.17
N LEU A 193 1.22 -7.06 6.72
CA LEU A 193 2.16 -6.80 7.81
C LEU A 193 1.83 -7.62 9.06
N SER A 194 0.55 -7.86 9.34
CA SER A 194 0.12 -8.70 10.47
C SER A 194 0.62 -10.13 10.37
N ASP A 195 0.69 -10.69 9.16
CA ASP A 195 1.25 -12.03 8.94
C ASP A 195 2.77 -12.02 8.94
N LEU A 196 3.39 -10.98 8.36
CA LEU A 196 4.85 -10.82 8.36
C LEU A 196 5.42 -10.62 9.77
N ALA A 197 4.66 -9.99 10.67
CA ALA A 197 5.00 -9.83 12.08
C ALA A 197 5.18 -11.17 12.79
N LYS A 198 4.42 -12.20 12.40
CA LYS A 198 4.51 -13.55 12.99
C LYS A 198 5.81 -14.28 12.63
N ILE A 199 6.46 -13.89 11.52
CA ILE A 199 7.68 -14.52 11.03
C ILE A 199 8.90 -14.09 11.86
N ARG A 200 9.06 -12.77 12.06
CA ARG A 200 10.19 -12.21 12.83
C ARG A 200 9.85 -10.83 13.38
N LYS A 201 10.57 -10.45 14.43
CA LYS A 201 10.32 -9.21 15.19
C LYS A 201 10.69 -7.94 14.42
N VAL A 202 11.61 -8.02 13.46
CA VAL A 202 12.11 -6.86 12.71
C VAL A 202 11.74 -7.00 11.24
N MET A 203 11.26 -5.94 10.60
CA MET A 203 11.07 -5.90 9.15
C MET A 203 11.76 -4.67 8.58
N TYR A 204 12.37 -4.83 7.40
CA TYR A 204 13.03 -3.74 6.68
C TYR A 204 12.20 -3.31 5.48
N PHE A 205 12.30 -2.03 5.17
CA PHE A 205 11.63 -1.37 4.06
C PHE A 205 12.64 -0.55 3.27
N LEU A 206 12.45 -0.47 1.95
CA LEU A 206 13.06 0.57 1.14
C LEU A 206 12.04 1.68 0.94
N ILE A 207 12.38 2.89 1.37
CA ILE A 207 11.58 4.08 1.08
C ILE A 207 12.27 4.86 -0.03
N THR A 208 11.57 5.05 -1.14
CA THR A 208 12.00 5.90 -2.26
C THR A 208 11.37 7.28 -2.10
N PHE A 209 12.21 8.31 -2.08
CA PHE A 209 11.78 9.70 -1.99
C PHE A 209 11.66 10.31 -3.38
N GLY A 210 10.55 11.00 -3.61
CA GLY A 210 10.35 11.84 -4.79
C GLY A 210 11.27 13.05 -4.77
N GLU A 211 11.37 13.73 -5.91
CA GLU A 211 12.19 14.93 -6.04
C GLU A 211 11.85 15.97 -4.98
N GLY A 212 12.88 16.55 -4.39
CA GLY A 212 12.75 17.56 -3.36
C GLY A 212 12.40 17.03 -1.97
N VAL A 213 12.02 15.76 -1.78
CA VAL A 213 11.72 15.16 -0.46
C VAL A 213 12.92 14.39 0.08
N GLU A 214 13.18 14.49 1.38
CA GLU A 214 14.26 13.79 2.06
C GLU A 214 13.75 13.03 3.30
N PRO A 215 14.54 12.11 3.89
CA PRO A 215 14.13 11.37 5.07
C PRO A 215 13.66 12.23 6.26
N THR A 216 14.22 13.42 6.45
CA THR A 216 13.83 14.35 7.51
C THR A 216 12.42 14.91 7.34
N ASN A 217 11.88 14.84 6.12
CA ASN A 217 10.56 15.34 5.77
C ASN A 217 9.44 14.32 6.03
N LEU A 218 9.81 13.07 6.31
CA LEU A 218 8.89 11.96 6.46
C LEU A 218 8.74 11.55 7.93
N LYS A 219 7.49 11.48 8.38
CA LYS A 219 7.09 10.72 9.57
C LYS A 219 6.21 9.58 9.11
N ALA A 220 6.63 8.35 9.38
CA ALA A 220 5.92 7.16 8.95
C ALA A 220 5.82 6.17 10.10
N SER A 221 4.62 5.63 10.29
CA SER A 221 4.36 4.54 11.20
C SER A 221 3.18 3.69 10.71
N VAL A 222 3.03 2.51 11.30
CA VAL A 222 1.91 1.61 11.03
C VAL A 222 1.11 1.45 12.31
N VAL A 223 -0.20 1.63 12.21
CA VAL A 223 -1.12 1.48 13.32
C VAL A 223 -1.81 0.13 13.22
N PHE A 224 -1.79 -0.62 14.32
CA PHE A 224 -2.48 -1.90 14.48
C PHE A 224 -3.48 -1.83 15.63
N ASN A 225 -4.63 -2.46 15.49
CA ASN A 225 -5.49 -2.80 16.64
C ASN A 225 -4.96 -4.08 17.30
N GLN A 226 -4.99 -4.13 18.63
CA GLN A 226 -4.69 -5.33 19.41
C GLN A 226 -5.96 -6.18 19.52
N LEU A 227 -5.87 -7.44 19.06
CA LEU A 227 -6.93 -8.45 19.13
C LEU A 227 -6.85 -9.34 20.39
#